data_AF-A0A8C9M4P4-F1
#
_entry.id   AF-A0A8C9M4P4-F1
#
_cell.length_a   1.000
_cell.length_b   1.000
_cell.length_c   1.000
_cell.angle_alpha   90.00
_cell.angle_beta   90.00
_cell.angle_gamma   90.00
#
_symmetry.space_group_name_H-M   'P 1'
#
loop_
_entity.id
_entity.type
_entity.pdbx_description
1 polymer ?
#
loop_
_entity_poly.entity_id
_entity_poly.type
_entity_poly.pdbx_seq_one_letter_code
_entity_poly.pdbx_strand_id
1 'polypeptide(L)'
;MGSRLLCCVALCLLGAGPVNAGITQTPRFQILGTGQNMTLRCEQDKDHDYMSWYRQDPGHGLRLIHYSVSAGITERGEISNGYNVSRSNTKNFPLTLASATPSQTSVYFCASSDGTAPHSCLLSAQKKAGGGPAPRDSAEPSAHSQHHPQPEPQSPEGPKRPE
;
A
#
# COMPACT_ATOMS: atom_id res chain seq x y z
N MET A 1 6.42 42.06 -32.12
CA MET A 1 5.58 41.15 -31.32
C MET A 1 6.16 39.73 -31.14
N GLY A 2 7.25 39.34 -31.83
CA GLY A 2 7.80 37.96 -31.75
C GLY A 2 8.77 37.65 -30.60
N SER A 3 9.41 38.65 -29.99
CA SER A 3 10.42 38.45 -28.92
C SER A 3 9.80 37.91 -27.61
N ARG A 4 8.59 38.33 -27.27
CA ARG A 4 7.86 37.83 -26.09
C ARG A 4 7.45 36.37 -26.26
N LEU A 5 7.01 35.97 -27.45
CA LEU A 5 6.59 34.60 -27.74
C LEU A 5 7.79 33.64 -27.68
N LEU A 6 8.93 34.04 -28.24
CA LEU A 6 10.19 33.28 -28.15
C LEU A 6 10.69 33.14 -26.71
N CYS A 7 10.59 34.20 -25.91
CA CYS A 7 10.95 34.17 -24.49
C CYS A 7 10.04 33.24 -23.68
N CYS A 8 8.72 33.27 -23.93
CA CYS A 8 7.77 32.38 -23.29
C CYS A 8 8.04 30.90 -23.61
N VAL A 9 8.32 30.57 -24.88
CA VAL A 9 8.63 29.20 -25.30
C VAL A 9 9.92 28.70 -24.64
N ALA A 10 10.96 29.52 -24.55
CA ALA A 10 12.20 29.16 -23.88
C ALA A 10 12.02 28.90 -22.37
N LEU A 11 11.23 29.74 -21.68
CA LEU A 11 10.91 29.56 -20.27
C LEU A 11 10.11 28.28 -19.98
N CYS A 12 9.17 27.91 -20.87
CA CYS A 12 8.40 26.67 -20.73
C CYS A 12 9.26 25.41 -20.87
N LEU A 13 10.31 25.45 -21.71
CA LEU A 13 11.20 24.30 -21.93
C LEU A 13 12.25 24.13 -20.82
N LEU A 14 12.59 25.20 -20.08
CA LEU A 14 13.58 25.18 -18.99
C LEU A 14 12.97 24.86 -17.61
N GLY A 15 11.65 24.97 -17.44
CA GLY A 15 10.97 24.80 -16.15
C GLY A 15 10.56 23.36 -15.80
N ALA A 16 10.59 22.42 -16.76
CA ALA A 16 10.21 21.03 -16.54
C ALA A 16 11.41 20.20 -16.06
N GLY A 17 11.88 20.47 -14.83
CA GLY A 17 12.78 19.56 -14.14
C GLY A 17 12.08 18.24 -13.82
N PRO A 18 12.81 17.12 -13.68
CA PRO A 18 12.22 15.86 -13.25
C PRO A 18 11.53 16.07 -11.90
N VAL A 19 10.20 15.87 -11.87
CA VAL A 19 9.46 15.80 -10.61
C VAL A 19 10.00 14.61 -9.83
N ASN A 20 10.53 14.87 -8.64
CA ASN A 20 11.03 13.80 -7.78
C ASN A 20 9.82 12.96 -7.34
N ALA A 21 9.70 11.74 -7.90
CA ALA A 21 8.69 10.81 -7.48
C ALA A 21 9.05 10.39 -6.06
N GLY A 22 8.22 10.72 -5.06
CA GLY A 22 8.54 10.41 -3.66
C GLY A 22 8.55 8.92 -3.30
N ILE A 23 8.51 8.06 -4.32
CA ILE A 23 8.61 6.61 -4.28
C ILE A 23 9.50 6.16 -5.44
N THR A 24 10.49 5.34 -5.13
CA THR A 24 11.32 4.60 -6.09
C THR A 24 11.06 3.10 -5.95
N GLN A 25 10.70 2.44 -7.06
CA GLN A 25 10.47 0.99 -7.11
C GLN A 25 11.46 0.28 -8.04
N THR A 26 12.02 -0.84 -7.58
CA THR A 26 13.02 -1.61 -8.33
C THR A 26 12.83 -3.12 -8.12
N PRO A 27 12.97 -3.95 -9.17
CA PRO A 27 13.09 -3.58 -10.59
C PRO A 27 11.76 -3.10 -11.17
N ARG A 28 11.83 -2.41 -12.31
CA ARG A 28 10.62 -1.96 -13.06
C ARG A 28 9.89 -3.11 -13.73
N PHE A 29 10.64 -4.09 -14.23
CA PHE A 29 10.12 -5.28 -14.89
C PHE A 29 10.94 -6.48 -14.46
N GLN A 30 10.27 -7.60 -14.22
CA GLN A 30 10.90 -8.87 -13.88
C GLN A 30 10.07 -10.01 -14.45
N ILE A 31 10.74 -10.96 -15.10
CA ILE A 31 10.16 -12.23 -15.50
C ILE A 31 10.79 -13.30 -14.60
N LEU A 32 9.96 -14.16 -14.03
CA LEU A 32 10.36 -15.24 -13.13
C LEU A 32 9.78 -16.56 -13.64
N GLY A 33 10.54 -17.63 -13.50
CA GLY A 33 10.03 -18.99 -13.55
C GLY A 33 9.29 -19.36 -12.27
N THR A 34 8.38 -20.32 -12.36
CA THR A 34 7.67 -20.87 -11.20
C THR A 34 8.66 -21.39 -10.15
N GLY A 35 8.40 -21.08 -8.88
CA GLY A 35 9.24 -21.50 -7.76
C GLY A 35 10.43 -20.58 -7.46
N GLN A 36 10.76 -19.65 -8.35
CA GLN A 36 11.84 -18.68 -8.10
C GLN A 36 11.42 -17.65 -7.05
N ASN A 37 12.39 -17.19 -6.26
CA ASN A 37 12.18 -16.10 -5.32
C ASN A 37 12.50 -14.75 -5.95
N MET A 38 11.86 -13.69 -5.44
CA MET A 38 12.13 -12.32 -5.88
C MET A 38 11.75 -11.32 -4.79
N THR A 39 12.47 -10.20 -4.74
CA THR A 39 12.13 -9.06 -3.87
C THR A 39 11.96 -7.81 -4.70
N LEU A 40 10.76 -7.24 -4.66
CA LEU A 40 10.48 -5.88 -5.14
C LEU A 40 10.86 -4.89 -4.04
N ARG A 41 11.73 -3.93 -4.37
CA ARG A 41 12.15 -2.85 -3.48
C ARG A 41 11.24 -1.65 -3.66
N CYS A 42 10.90 -1.01 -2.55
CA CYS A 42 10.26 0.29 -2.55
C CYS A 42 10.96 1.18 -1.52
N GLU A 43 11.37 2.37 -1.98
CA GLU A 43 12.06 3.37 -1.19
C GLU A 43 11.34 4.71 -1.31
N GLN A 44 11.17 5.43 -0.20
CA GLN A 44 10.50 6.72 -0.15
C GLN A 44 11.43 7.82 0.38
N ASP A 45 11.22 9.07 0.00
CA ASP A 45 12.07 10.20 0.39
C ASP A 45 11.33 11.31 1.16
N LYS A 46 10.09 11.02 1.56
CA LYS A 46 9.18 11.96 2.23
C LYS A 46 9.07 11.75 3.74
N ASP A 47 9.79 10.77 4.28
CA ASP A 47 9.70 10.34 5.69
C ASP A 47 8.28 9.98 6.17
N HIS A 48 7.44 9.55 5.23
CA HIS A 48 6.09 9.04 5.50
C HIS A 48 6.13 7.77 6.38
N ASP A 49 5.30 7.76 7.43
CA ASP A 49 5.10 6.59 8.29
C ASP A 49 4.43 5.43 7.55
N TYR A 50 3.37 5.74 6.80
CA TYR A 50 2.57 4.72 6.13
C TYR A 50 3.19 4.33 4.79
N MET A 51 3.30 3.02 4.54
CA MET A 51 3.64 2.49 3.23
C MET A 51 2.77 1.28 2.90
N SER A 52 2.47 1.09 1.62
CA SER A 52 1.56 0.04 1.17
C SER A 52 2.05 -0.59 -0.13
N TRP A 53 1.83 -1.89 -0.26
CA TRP A 53 1.99 -2.64 -1.50
C TRP A 53 0.64 -3.06 -2.04
N TYR A 54 0.42 -2.75 -3.31
CA TYR A 54 -0.74 -3.16 -4.08
C TYR A 54 -0.31 -4.01 -5.27
N ARG A 55 -1.25 -4.80 -5.76
CA ARG A 55 -1.20 -5.30 -7.14
C ARG A 55 -2.44 -4.91 -7.92
N GLN A 56 -2.27 -4.80 -9.23
CA GLN A 56 -3.32 -4.53 -10.19
C GLN A 56 -3.34 -5.62 -11.26
N ASP A 57 -4.40 -6.42 -11.24
CA ASP A 57 -4.65 -7.39 -12.30
C ASP A 57 -5.45 -6.72 -13.44
N PRO A 58 -5.31 -7.21 -14.68
CA PRO A 58 -6.12 -6.73 -15.80
C PRO A 58 -7.62 -6.76 -15.47
N GLY A 59 -8.31 -5.63 -15.63
CA GLY A 59 -9.75 -5.51 -15.34
C GLY A 59 -10.12 -5.36 -13.86
N HIS A 60 -9.14 -5.35 -12.95
CA HIS A 60 -9.35 -5.14 -11.51
C HIS A 60 -8.77 -3.79 -11.05
N GLY A 61 -9.32 -3.27 -9.95
CA GLY A 61 -8.72 -2.15 -9.23
C GLY A 61 -7.44 -2.55 -8.49
N LEU A 62 -6.85 -1.59 -7.78
CA LEU A 62 -5.77 -1.86 -6.83
C LEU A 62 -6.29 -2.75 -5.70
N ARG A 63 -5.60 -3.85 -5.42
CA ARG A 63 -5.88 -4.72 -4.27
C ARG A 63 -4.67 -4.72 -3.35
N LEU A 64 -4.94 -4.57 -2.07
CA LEU A 64 -3.90 -4.40 -1.06
C LEU A 64 -3.27 -5.75 -0.69
N ILE A 65 -1.94 -5.82 -0.80
CA ILE A 65 -1.16 -6.99 -0.40
C ILE A 65 -0.77 -6.88 1.07
N HIS A 66 -0.11 -5.78 1.41
CA HIS A 66 0.41 -5.48 2.75
C HIS A 66 0.52 -3.97 2.94
N TYR A 67 0.44 -3.53 4.19
CA TYR A 67 0.75 -2.16 4.55
C TYR A 67 1.56 -2.11 5.84
N SER A 68 2.09 -0.95 6.14
CA SER A 68 2.86 -0.68 7.34
C SER A 68 2.46 0.69 7.84
N VAL A 69 2.19 0.79 9.14
CA VAL A 69 1.75 2.04 9.79
C VAL A 69 2.90 2.82 10.42
N SER A 70 4.04 2.16 10.65
CA SER A 70 5.29 2.75 11.14
C SER A 70 6.44 1.75 10.98
N ALA A 71 7.68 2.18 11.23
CA ALA A 71 8.82 1.28 11.31
C ALA A 71 8.58 0.18 12.36
N GLY A 72 8.84 -1.07 11.97
CA GLY A 72 8.65 -2.26 12.80
C GLY A 72 7.25 -2.87 12.74
N ILE A 73 6.25 -2.16 12.22
CA ILE A 73 4.85 -2.62 12.20
C ILE A 73 4.39 -2.87 10.77
N THR A 74 3.97 -4.10 10.48
CA THR A 74 3.40 -4.50 9.19
C THR A 74 2.10 -5.23 9.39
N GLU A 75 1.16 -5.01 8.48
CA GLU A 75 -0.20 -5.52 8.53
C GLU A 75 -0.57 -6.17 7.19
N ARG A 76 -1.47 -7.16 7.25
CA ARG A 76 -1.94 -7.88 6.06
C ARG A 76 -3.02 -7.10 5.33
N GLY A 77 -2.97 -7.12 4.01
CA GLY A 77 -4.07 -6.69 3.15
C GLY A 77 -5.00 -7.85 2.79
N GLU A 78 -5.89 -7.59 1.84
CA GLU A 78 -6.88 -8.54 1.32
C GLU A 78 -6.24 -9.78 0.68
N ILE A 79 -5.04 -9.63 0.12
CA ILE A 79 -4.37 -10.63 -0.71
C ILE A 79 -2.90 -10.83 -0.32
N SER A 80 -2.63 -10.96 0.98
CA SER A 80 -1.27 -11.11 1.54
C SER A 80 -0.62 -12.48 1.31
N ASN A 81 -1.41 -13.52 1.00
CA ASN A 81 -0.91 -14.90 0.94
C ASN A 81 0.16 -15.08 -0.16
N GLY A 82 1.27 -15.71 0.21
CA GLY A 82 2.42 -15.94 -0.70
C GLY A 82 3.34 -14.74 -0.86
N TYR A 83 3.11 -13.66 -0.11
CA TYR A 83 3.97 -12.48 -0.05
C TYR A 83 4.48 -12.27 1.38
N ASN A 84 5.70 -11.74 1.48
CA ASN A 84 6.32 -11.35 2.75
C ASN A 84 6.80 -9.90 2.66
N VAL A 85 6.71 -9.15 3.75
CA VAL A 85 7.21 -7.77 3.84
C VAL A 85 8.07 -7.58 5.09
N SER A 86 8.91 -6.57 5.07
CA SER A 86 9.60 -6.07 6.27
C SER A 86 9.62 -4.55 6.27
N ARG A 87 9.62 -3.95 7.46
CA ARG A 87 9.71 -2.50 7.63
C ARG A 87 10.72 -2.14 8.72
N SER A 88 12.01 -2.23 8.43
CA SER A 88 13.05 -1.91 9.42
C SER A 88 13.23 -0.40 9.67
N ASN A 89 12.77 0.45 8.74
CA ASN A 89 12.83 1.90 8.84
C ASN A 89 11.69 2.55 8.02
N THR A 90 11.49 3.86 8.17
CA THR A 90 10.47 4.61 7.42
C THR A 90 10.76 4.67 5.93
N LYS A 91 12.04 4.58 5.52
CA LYS A 91 12.47 4.74 4.13
C LYS A 91 12.15 3.55 3.22
N ASN A 92 12.23 2.31 3.71
CA ASN A 92 12.20 1.11 2.87
C ASN A 92 11.04 0.19 3.24
N PHE A 93 10.35 -0.34 2.24
CA PHE A 93 9.32 -1.35 2.41
C PHE A 93 9.41 -2.41 1.30
N PRO A 94 10.32 -3.40 1.39
CA PRO A 94 10.43 -4.46 0.39
C PRO A 94 9.26 -5.47 0.45
N LEU A 95 8.87 -5.97 -0.72
CA LEU A 95 7.92 -7.07 -0.90
C LEU A 95 8.62 -8.28 -1.51
N THR A 96 8.64 -9.40 -0.80
CA THR A 96 9.30 -10.64 -1.21
C THR A 96 8.26 -11.70 -1.57
N LEU A 97 8.41 -12.26 -2.77
CA LEU A 97 7.76 -13.48 -3.23
C LEU A 97 8.76 -14.62 -2.98
N ALA A 98 8.49 -15.50 -2.01
CA ALA A 98 9.42 -16.57 -1.65
C ALA A 98 9.46 -17.68 -2.70
N SER A 99 8.34 -17.93 -3.37
CA SER A 99 8.18 -18.92 -4.42
C SER A 99 7.11 -18.43 -5.38
N ALA A 100 7.54 -17.94 -6.55
CA ALA A 100 6.66 -17.33 -7.52
C ALA A 100 5.70 -18.35 -8.12
N THR A 101 4.43 -17.97 -8.24
CA THR A 101 3.38 -18.77 -8.91
C THR A 101 2.76 -17.97 -10.06
N PRO A 102 2.19 -18.63 -11.09
CA PRO A 102 1.56 -17.90 -12.20
C PRO A 102 0.41 -16.96 -11.78
N SER A 103 -0.28 -17.24 -10.68
CA SER A 103 -1.34 -16.37 -10.15
C SER A 103 -0.82 -15.06 -9.55
N GLN A 104 0.48 -14.92 -9.37
CA GLN A 104 1.16 -13.71 -8.90
C GLN A 104 1.70 -12.85 -10.05
N THR A 105 1.46 -13.20 -11.31
CA THR A 105 1.75 -12.32 -12.46
C THR A 105 0.80 -11.13 -12.44
N SER A 106 1.34 -9.92 -12.21
CA SER A 106 0.55 -8.70 -12.03
C SER A 106 1.43 -7.46 -12.14
N VAL A 107 0.81 -6.27 -12.16
CA VAL A 107 1.53 -5.00 -11.95
C VAL A 107 1.52 -4.67 -10.47
N TYR A 108 2.68 -4.32 -9.91
CA TYR A 108 2.86 -4.05 -8.49
C TYR A 108 3.13 -2.57 -8.23
N PHE A 109 2.43 -1.99 -7.27
CA PHE A 109 2.54 -0.58 -6.91
C PHE A 109 2.90 -0.42 -5.44
N CYS A 110 3.84 0.47 -5.16
CA CYS A 110 4.12 0.93 -3.82
C CYS A 110 3.65 2.37 -3.64
N ALA A 111 3.09 2.68 -2.47
CA ALA A 111 2.68 4.02 -2.10
C ALA A 111 3.11 4.35 -0.68
N SER A 112 3.21 5.64 -0.36
CA SER A 112 3.44 6.14 1.00
C SER A 112 2.53 7.32 1.34
N SER A 113 2.24 7.54 2.61
CA SER A 113 1.48 8.69 3.12
C SER A 113 1.85 9.08 4.55
N ASP A 114 1.68 10.35 4.90
CA ASP A 114 1.89 10.88 6.27
C ASP A 114 0.88 10.36 7.30
N GLY A 115 -0.30 9.93 6.87
CA GLY A 115 -1.36 9.42 7.75
C GLY A 115 -2.09 8.23 7.15
N THR A 116 -3.02 7.66 7.91
CA THR A 116 -4.01 6.70 7.39
C THR A 116 -4.83 7.39 6.31
N ALA A 117 -4.42 7.27 5.05
CA ALA A 117 -5.35 7.49 3.96
C ALA A 117 -6.51 6.51 4.20
N PRO A 118 -7.75 6.97 4.39
CA PRO A 118 -8.86 6.03 4.55
C PRO A 118 -8.85 5.14 3.31
N HIS A 119 -8.77 3.83 3.53
CA HIS A 119 -8.72 2.79 2.50
C HIS A 119 -9.85 2.93 1.45
N SER A 120 -10.87 3.75 1.73
CA SER A 120 -11.98 4.09 0.85
C SER A 120 -11.65 5.04 -0.31
N CYS A 121 -10.59 5.86 -0.24
CA CYS A 121 -10.36 6.87 -1.28
C CYS A 121 -9.86 6.30 -2.62
N LEU A 122 -9.31 5.08 -2.63
CA LEU A 122 -8.90 4.41 -3.88
C LEU A 122 -10.07 3.78 -4.65
N LEU A 123 -11.24 3.61 -4.02
CA LEU A 123 -12.42 3.02 -4.66
C LEU A 123 -13.21 4.04 -5.52
N SER A 124 -13.06 5.34 -5.26
CA SER A 124 -13.88 6.38 -5.91
C SER A 124 -13.44 6.74 -7.33
N ALA A 125 -12.17 6.48 -7.71
CA ALA A 125 -11.67 6.87 -9.04
C ALA A 125 -12.01 5.87 -10.16
N GLN A 126 -12.59 4.71 -9.85
CA GLN A 126 -13.07 3.78 -10.88
C GLN A 126 -14.48 4.18 -11.32
N LYS A 127 -14.56 5.16 -12.22
CA LYS A 127 -15.78 5.52 -12.93
C LYS A 127 -16.32 4.27 -13.66
N LYS A 128 -17.33 3.62 -13.06
CA LYS A 128 -18.12 2.57 -13.73
C LYS A 128 -18.76 3.17 -14.98
N ALA A 129 -18.46 2.58 -16.14
CA ALA A 129 -19.31 2.68 -17.30
C ALA A 129 -20.50 1.72 -17.12
N GLY A 130 -21.70 2.17 -17.48
CA GLY A 130 -22.87 1.32 -17.70
C GLY A 130 -23.89 1.32 -16.57
N GLY A 131 -24.96 2.10 -16.75
CA GLY A 131 -26.16 2.06 -15.92
C GLY A 131 -27.11 0.91 -16.31
N GLY A 132 -27.86 0.44 -15.31
CA GLY A 132 -29.01 -0.45 -15.43
C GLY A 132 -29.77 -0.47 -14.10
N PRO A 133 -31.12 -0.53 -14.09
CA PRO A 133 -31.93 -0.21 -12.91
C PRO A 133 -31.92 -1.33 -11.85
N ALA A 134 -32.04 -0.91 -10.59
CA ALA A 134 -32.06 -1.78 -9.41
C ALA A 134 -33.37 -2.59 -9.30
N PRO A 135 -33.33 -3.84 -8.80
CA PRO A 135 -34.49 -4.50 -8.22
C PRO A 135 -34.66 -4.10 -6.75
N ARG A 136 -35.92 -3.94 -6.35
CA ARG A 136 -36.38 -3.60 -4.99
C ARG A 136 -36.51 -4.84 -4.08
N ASP A 137 -36.34 -4.56 -2.79
CA ASP A 137 -36.88 -5.19 -1.57
C ASP A 137 -36.37 -6.59 -1.14
N SER A 138 -35.64 -6.64 -0.01
CA SER A 138 -36.24 -6.98 1.31
C SER A 138 -35.20 -7.44 2.37
N ALA A 139 -35.35 -6.88 3.58
CA ALA A 139 -35.00 -7.41 4.91
C ALA A 139 -33.53 -7.46 5.38
N GLU A 140 -33.23 -6.57 6.33
CA GLU A 140 -32.10 -6.53 7.26
C GLU A 140 -32.25 -7.58 8.38
N PRO A 141 -31.15 -8.23 8.83
CA PRO A 141 -31.06 -8.76 10.18
C PRO A 141 -30.03 -7.96 11.01
N SER A 142 -30.48 -7.45 12.16
CA SER A 142 -29.70 -6.75 13.16
C SER A 142 -28.54 -7.59 13.72
N ALA A 143 -27.37 -6.96 13.85
CA ALA A 143 -26.20 -7.50 14.51
C ALA A 143 -26.41 -7.56 16.03
N HIS A 144 -26.26 -8.75 16.63
CA HIS A 144 -26.04 -8.89 18.07
C HIS A 144 -24.57 -8.66 18.39
N SER A 145 -24.29 -7.58 19.11
CA SER A 145 -22.97 -7.27 19.69
C SER A 145 -22.72 -8.17 20.91
N GLN A 146 -21.86 -9.18 20.78
CA GLN A 146 -21.33 -9.91 21.94
C GLN A 146 -20.03 -9.24 22.41
N HIS A 147 -20.09 -8.68 23.62
CA HIS A 147 -18.96 -8.10 24.33
C HIS A 147 -18.15 -9.25 24.98
N HIS A 148 -16.94 -9.52 24.49
CA HIS A 148 -16.00 -10.38 25.21
C HIS A 148 -15.35 -9.57 26.35
N PRO A 149 -15.29 -10.07 27.60
CA PRO A 149 -14.57 -9.39 28.66
C PRO A 149 -13.05 -9.50 28.43
N GLN A 150 -12.36 -8.38 28.57
CA GLN A 150 -10.89 -8.28 28.55
C GLN A 150 -10.31 -8.81 29.87
N PRO A 151 -9.17 -9.55 29.89
CA PRO A 151 -8.52 -9.93 31.14
C PRO A 151 -7.74 -8.75 31.76
N GLU A 152 -7.78 -8.64 33.09
CA GLU A 152 -7.04 -7.63 33.87
C GLU A 152 -5.51 -7.81 33.79
N PRO A 153 -4.71 -6.73 33.87
CA PRO A 153 -3.26 -6.82 34.01
C PRO A 153 -2.87 -7.19 35.45
N GLN A 154 -2.07 -8.24 35.64
CA GLN A 154 -1.43 -8.55 36.92
C GLN A 154 -0.24 -7.62 37.16
N SER A 155 -0.19 -7.03 38.37
CA SER A 155 0.91 -6.17 38.83
C SER A 155 2.12 -7.00 39.27
N PRO A 156 3.38 -6.60 38.99
CA PRO A 156 4.55 -7.39 39.38
C PRO A 156 4.83 -7.30 40.90
N GLU A 157 5.08 -8.45 41.53
CA GLU A 157 5.55 -8.55 42.92
C GLU A 157 6.93 -7.88 43.07
N GLY A 158 7.07 -7.05 44.12
CA GLY A 158 8.31 -6.35 44.45
C GLY A 158 9.41 -7.26 45.04
N PRO A 159 10.66 -6.76 45.15
CA PRO A 159 11.80 -7.59 45.52
C PRO A 159 11.79 -7.98 46.99
N LYS A 160 12.03 -9.26 47.28
CA LYS A 160 12.21 -9.80 48.64
C LYS A 160 13.57 -9.36 49.20
N ARG A 161 13.58 -8.75 50.39
CA ARG A 161 14.81 -8.34 51.11
C ARG A 161 15.54 -9.58 51.66
N PRO A 162 16.87 -9.68 51.54
CA PRO A 162 17.64 -10.75 52.19
C PRO A 162 17.92 -10.43 53.67
N GLU A 163 17.93 -11.47 54.51
CA GLU A 163 18.49 -11.46 55.87
C GLU A 163 20.03 -11.50 55.87
#